data_AF-A0A1W6P178-F1
#
_entry.id   AF-A0A1W6P178-F1
#
_cell.length_a   1.000
_cell.length_b   1.000
_cell.length_c   1.000
_cell.angle_alpha   90.00
_cell.angle_beta   90.00
_cell.angle_gamma   90.00
#
_symmetry.space_group_name_H-M   'P 1'
#
loop_
_entity.id
_entity.type
_entity.pdbx_description
1 polymer ?
#
loop_
_entity_poly.entity_id
_entity_poly.type
_entity_poly.pdbx_seq_one_letter_code
_entity_poly.pdbx_strand_id
1 'polypeptide(L)'
;MIGMTQQQLAEHVGIKFQQIQKYETGANRVSASRLWEIAHALGTSISYFYEGMSDAAVDEHPVDEELWGREAMELLRSYYAIPEEQRRHIFELARVLSDAA
;
A
#
# COMPACT_ATOMS: atom_id res chain seq x y z
N MET A 1 -3.82 5.33 23.32
CA MET A 1 -3.54 3.93 23.68
C MET A 1 -4.84 3.15 23.50
N ILE A 2 -4.86 2.05 22.73
CA ILE A 2 -6.08 1.36 22.26
C ILE A 2 -6.87 0.66 23.41
N GLY A 3 -6.38 0.71 24.66
CA GLY A 3 -7.10 0.18 25.84
C GLY A 3 -7.19 -1.35 25.90
N MET A 4 -6.74 -2.05 24.86
CA MET A 4 -6.66 -3.50 24.79
C MET A 4 -5.37 -4.00 25.45
N THR A 5 -5.50 -4.99 26.33
CA THR A 5 -4.34 -5.67 26.91
C THR A 5 -3.80 -6.73 25.94
N GLN A 6 -2.51 -7.05 26.05
CA GLN A 6 -1.87 -8.13 25.30
C GLN A 6 -2.59 -9.49 25.48
N GLN A 7 -3.18 -9.76 26.65
CA GLN A 7 -3.93 -10.99 26.89
C GLN A 7 -5.22 -11.02 26.07
N GLN A 8 -5.95 -9.90 26.05
CA GLN A 8 -7.14 -9.76 25.22
C GLN A 8 -6.83 -9.89 23.73
N LEU A 9 -5.72 -9.33 23.26
CA LEU A 9 -5.28 -9.48 21.88
C LEU A 9 -4.93 -10.94 21.55
N ALA A 10 -4.24 -11.62 22.47
CA ALA A 10 -3.90 -13.04 22.31
C ALA A 10 -5.15 -13.93 22.20
N GLU A 11 -6.17 -13.66 23.01
CA GLU A 11 -7.47 -14.33 22.96
C GLU A 11 -8.20 -14.08 21.64
N HIS A 12 -8.23 -12.83 21.14
CA HIS A 12 -8.84 -12.50 19.84
C HIS A 12 -8.16 -13.20 18.66
N VAL A 13 -6.83 -13.31 18.71
CA VAL A 13 -6.01 -13.88 17.62
C VAL A 13 -5.80 -15.39 17.80
N GLY A 14 -6.30 -15.98 18.89
CA GLY A 14 -6.23 -17.42 19.14
C GLY A 14 -4.83 -17.95 19.44
N ILE A 15 -3.97 -17.14 20.07
CA ILE A 15 -2.60 -17.53 20.44
C ILE A 15 -2.31 -17.32 21.93
N LYS A 16 -1.21 -17.86 22.42
CA LYS A 16 -0.79 -17.64 23.82
C LYS A 16 -0.31 -16.20 24.02
N PHE A 17 -0.63 -15.60 25.16
CA PHE A 17 -0.14 -14.28 25.58
C PHE A 17 1.37 -14.11 25.39
N GLN A 18 2.16 -15.11 25.79
CA GLN A 18 3.62 -15.08 25.62
C GLN A 18 4.07 -14.92 24.16
N GLN A 19 3.26 -15.38 23.19
CA GLN A 19 3.57 -15.21 21.77
C GLN A 19 3.35 -13.76 21.32
N ILE A 20 2.30 -13.08 21.79
CA ILE A 20 2.11 -11.65 21.58
C ILE A 20 3.30 -10.87 22.16
N GLN A 21 3.74 -11.20 23.38
CA GLN A 21 4.93 -10.58 23.98
C GLN A 21 6.19 -10.78 23.12
N LYS A 22 6.37 -11.97 22.54
CA LYS A 22 7.50 -12.24 21.63
C LYS A 22 7.40 -11.47 20.31
N TYR A 23 6.20 -11.18 19.82
CA TYR A 23 6.01 -10.32 18.65
C TYR A 23 6.34 -8.87 18.97
N GLU A 24 5.86 -8.35 20.11
CA GLU A 24 6.12 -6.97 20.51
C GLU A 24 7.59 -6.69 20.80
N THR A 25 8.29 -7.66 21.40
CA THR A 25 9.73 -7.55 21.67
C THR A 25 10.60 -7.86 20.45
N GLY A 26 10.00 -8.26 19.33
CA GLY A 26 10.72 -8.65 18.11
C GLY A 26 11.49 -9.97 18.23
N ALA A 27 11.36 -10.71 19.34
CA ALA A 27 12.00 -12.00 19.53
C ALA A 27 11.52 -13.06 18.50
N ASN A 28 10.25 -12.94 18.06
CA ASN A 28 9.70 -13.76 16.99
C ASN A 28 9.19 -12.87 15.84
N ARG A 29 9.40 -13.33 14.60
CA ARG A 29 8.76 -12.72 13.42
C ARG A 29 7.27 -13.07 13.38
N VAL A 30 6.48 -12.13 12.87
CA VAL A 30 5.04 -12.29 12.63
C VAL A 30 4.84 -12.73 11.18
N SER A 31 4.04 -13.77 10.92
CA SER A 31 3.65 -14.11 9.56
C SER A 31 2.62 -13.13 9.01
N ALA A 32 2.52 -12.97 7.69
CA ALA A 32 1.56 -12.04 7.07
C ALA A 32 0.11 -12.31 7.50
N SER A 33 -0.29 -13.59 7.53
CA SER A 33 -1.62 -13.99 8.01
C SER A 33 -1.86 -13.59 9.47
N ARG A 34 -0.86 -13.73 10.35
CA ARG A 34 -0.99 -13.34 11.75
C ARG A 34 -1.04 -11.83 11.93
N LEU A 35 -0.26 -11.09 11.13
CA LEU A 35 -0.28 -9.63 11.13
C LEU A 35 -1.65 -9.09 10.71
N TRP A 36 -2.29 -9.73 9.72
CA TRP A 36 -3.65 -9.40 9.30
C TRP A 36 -4.68 -9.61 10.43
N GLU A 37 -4.63 -10.74 11.14
CA GLU A 37 -5.51 -11.01 12.28
C GLU A 37 -5.32 -9.98 13.41
N ILE A 38 -4.07 -9.62 13.69
CA ILE A 38 -3.74 -8.58 14.69
C ILE A 38 -4.28 -7.22 14.26
N ALA A 39 -4.13 -6.83 12.99
CA ALA A 39 -4.67 -5.59 12.45
C ALA A 39 -6.19 -5.52 12.61
N HIS A 40 -6.87 -6.62 12.28
CA HIS A 40 -8.32 -6.72 12.42
C HIS A 40 -8.77 -6.62 13.89
N ALA A 41 -8.09 -7.33 14.80
CA ALA A 41 -8.38 -7.27 16.23
C ALA A 41 -8.17 -5.85 16.81
N LEU A 42 -7.21 -5.09 16.28
CA LEU A 42 -6.94 -3.72 16.68
C LEU A 42 -7.76 -2.67 15.93
N GLY A 43 -8.62 -3.08 14.99
CA GLY A 43 -9.47 -2.19 14.20
C GLY A 43 -8.68 -1.25 13.28
N THR A 44 -7.51 -1.66 12.81
CA THR A 44 -6.63 -0.86 11.93
C THR A 44 -6.39 -1.55 10.59
N SER A 45 -5.90 -0.78 9.61
CA SER A 45 -5.37 -1.35 8.35
C SER A 45 -4.05 -2.06 8.62
N ILE A 46 -3.77 -3.13 7.86
CA ILE A 46 -2.47 -3.81 7.94
C ILE A 46 -1.30 -2.88 7.62
N SER A 47 -1.52 -1.86 6.79
CA SER A 47 -0.53 -0.83 6.42
C SER A 47 -0.02 -0.03 7.63
N TYR A 48 -0.81 0.10 8.69
CA TYR A 48 -0.44 0.81 9.91
C TYR A 48 0.86 0.29 10.53
N PHE A 49 1.11 -1.02 10.47
CA PHE A 49 2.33 -1.63 11.02
C PHE A 49 3.60 -1.33 10.24
N TYR A 50 3.46 -0.76 9.04
CA TYR A 50 4.54 -0.38 8.15
C TYR A 50 4.69 1.14 8.04
N GLU A 51 3.84 1.93 8.71
CA GLU A 51 3.98 3.38 8.74
C GLU A 51 5.34 3.79 9.33
N GLY A 52 6.06 4.67 8.64
CA GLY A 52 7.40 5.10 9.03
C GLY A 52 8.50 4.07 8.75
N MET A 53 8.18 2.89 8.20
CA MET A 53 9.16 2.08 7.49
C MET A 53 9.42 2.78 6.15
N SER A 54 10.45 3.62 6.09
CA SER A 54 10.92 4.13 4.82
C SER A 54 11.40 2.96 3.98
N ASP A 55 10.75 2.71 2.85
CA ASP A 55 11.29 1.86 1.81
C ASP A 55 12.57 2.53 1.27
N ALA A 56 13.70 2.28 1.92
CA ALA A 56 15.02 2.58 1.37
C ALA A 56 15.30 1.73 0.10
N ALA A 57 14.32 0.97 -0.39
CA ALA A 57 14.40 0.08 -1.54
C ALA A 57 13.21 0.18 -2.50
N VAL A 58 12.36 1.20 -2.37
CA VAL A 58 11.44 1.58 -3.46
C VAL A 58 11.80 3.01 -3.87
N ASP A 59 13.03 3.14 -4.37
CA ASP A 59 13.37 4.24 -5.28
C ASP A 59 12.74 3.92 -6.63
N GLU A 60 11.41 3.97 -6.72
CA GLU A 60 10.71 4.11 -7.99
C GLU A 60 10.62 5.59 -8.32
N HIS A 61 11.77 6.26 -8.39
CA HIS A 61 11.93 7.67 -8.69
C HIS A 61 11.15 8.60 -7.72
N PRO A 62 11.80 9.56 -7.05
CA PRO A 62 11.07 10.70 -6.48
C PRO A 62 10.68 11.56 -7.67
N VAL A 63 9.73 11.06 -8.46
CA VAL A 63 9.11 11.90 -9.43
C VAL A 63 8.30 12.90 -8.65
N ASP A 64 8.39 14.16 -9.04
CA ASP A 64 7.61 15.25 -8.50
C ASP A 64 6.11 14.89 -8.63
N GLU A 65 5.58 14.18 -7.64
CA GLU A 65 4.26 13.56 -7.60
C GLU A 65 3.17 14.63 -7.77
N GLU A 66 3.51 15.85 -7.38
CA GLU A 66 2.69 17.05 -7.47
C GLU A 66 2.73 17.72 -8.86
N LEU A 67 3.81 17.55 -9.62
CA LEU A 67 3.95 18.04 -11.00
C LEU A 67 3.41 17.00 -12.01
N TRP A 68 3.84 15.73 -11.89
CA TRP A 68 3.31 14.63 -12.70
C TRP A 68 1.85 14.33 -12.39
N GLY A 69 1.42 14.43 -11.14
CA GLY A 69 0.01 14.25 -10.78
C GLY A 69 -0.89 15.25 -11.48
N ARG A 70 -0.46 16.50 -11.67
CA ARG A 70 -1.24 17.51 -12.41
C ARG A 70 -1.25 17.25 -13.91
N GLU A 71 -0.09 17.06 -14.52
CA GLU A 71 0.03 16.84 -15.97
C GLU A 71 -0.63 15.51 -16.40
N ALA A 72 -0.41 14.42 -15.65
CA ALA A 72 -1.03 13.14 -15.93
C ALA A 72 -2.55 13.18 -15.74
N MET A 73 -3.06 13.90 -14.74
CA MET A 73 -4.50 14.07 -14.55
C MET A 73 -5.14 14.93 -15.63
N GLU A 74 -4.45 15.96 -16.11
CA GLU A 74 -4.89 16.77 -17.24
C GLU A 74 -4.92 15.95 -18.54
N LEU A 75 -3.89 15.13 -18.77
CA LEU A 75 -3.85 14.19 -19.88
C LEU A 75 -5.00 13.17 -19.79
N LEU A 76 -5.25 12.60 -18.62
CA LEU A 76 -6.31 11.61 -18.42
C LEU A 76 -7.70 12.23 -18.64
N ARG A 77 -7.93 13.44 -18.13
CA ARG A 77 -9.19 14.19 -18.37
C ARG A 77 -9.37 14.48 -19.85
N SER A 78 -8.32 14.91 -20.53
CA SER A 78 -8.33 15.18 -21.97
C SER A 78 -8.59 13.91 -22.77
N TYR A 79 -7.97 12.79 -22.39
CA TYR A 79 -8.14 11.48 -23.01
C TYR A 79 -9.58 10.96 -22.92
N TYR A 80 -10.26 11.15 -21.79
CA TYR A 80 -11.66 10.77 -21.63
C TYR A 80 -12.66 11.72 -22.29
N ALA A 81 -12.28 12.98 -22.54
CA ALA A 81 -13.10 13.93 -23.28
C ALA A 81 -13.15 13.64 -24.81
N ILE A 82 -12.22 12.83 -25.31
CA ILE A 82 -12.12 12.45 -26.72
C ILE A 82 -13.08 11.28 -27.02
N PRO A 83 -13.78 11.26 -28.19
CA PRO A 83 -14.63 10.15 -28.56
C PRO A 83 -13.83 8.85 -28.78
N GLU A 84 -14.49 7.72 -28.60
CA GLU A 84 -13.85 6.40 -28.47
C GLU A 84 -12.96 6.02 -29.68
N GLU A 85 -13.38 6.36 -30.89
CA GLU A 85 -12.61 6.06 -32.11
C GLU A 85 -11.27 6.79 -32.14
N GLN A 86 -11.23 8.07 -31.79
CA GLN A 86 -10.01 8.88 -31.78
C GLN A 86 -9.10 8.50 -30.60
N ARG A 87 -9.70 8.08 -29.48
CA ARG A 87 -8.96 7.60 -28.30
C ARG A 87 -8.06 6.41 -28.63
N ARG A 88 -8.58 5.46 -29.43
CA ARG A 88 -7.82 4.28 -29.88
C ARG A 88 -6.59 4.66 -30.69
N HIS A 89 -6.68 5.67 -31.57
CA HIS A 89 -5.54 6.13 -32.36
C HIS A 89 -4.46 6.80 -31.50
N ILE A 90 -4.85 7.58 -30.49
CA ILE A 90 -3.92 8.19 -29.54
C ILE A 90 -3.21 7.12 -28.71
N PHE A 91 -3.94 6.08 -28.29
CA PHE A 91 -3.37 4.96 -27.56
C PHE A 91 -2.31 4.20 -28.36
N GLU A 92 -2.59 3.90 -29.63
CA GLU A 92 -1.61 3.25 -30.51
C GLU A 92 -0.36 4.12 -30.73
N LEU A 93 -0.53 5.44 -30.91
CA LEU A 93 0.61 6.36 -31.03
C LEU A 93 1.47 6.37 -29.75
N ALA A 94 0.84 6.46 -28.58
CA ALA A 94 1.56 6.43 -27.30
C ALA A 94 2.33 5.12 -27.12
N ARG A 95 1.74 3.98 -27.53
CA ARG A 95 2.38 2.67 -27.49
C ARG A 95 3.60 2.58 -28.43
N VAL A 96 3.47 3.08 -29.65
CA VAL A 96 4.61 3.10 -30.61
C VAL A 96 5.75 3.97 -30.08
N LEU A 97 5.43 5.10 -29.45
CA LEU A 97 6.43 5.98 -28.85
C LEU A 97 7.11 5.35 -27.62
N SER A 98 6.38 4.58 -26.80
CA SER A 98 6.96 3.89 -25.64
C SER A 98 7.86 2.73 -26.04
N ASP A 99 7.52 2.00 -27.11
CA ASP A 99 8.34 0.87 -27.60
C ASP A 99 9.62 1.32 -28.31
N ALA A 100 9.71 2.60 -28.70
CA ALA A 100 10.86 3.20 -29.38
C ALA A 100 11.85 3.89 -28.42
N ALA A 101 11.52 4.03 -27.15
CA ALA A 101 12.34 4.64 -26.09
C ALA A 101 13.13 3.57 -25.32
#